data_AF-A0A2M7AVY0-F1
#
_entry.id   AF-A0A2M7AVY0-F1
#
_cell.length_a   1.000
_cell.length_b   1.000
_cell.length_c   1.000
_cell.angle_alpha   90.00
_cell.angle_beta   90.00
_cell.angle_gamma   90.00
#
_symmetry.space_group_name_H-M   'P 1'
#
loop_
_entity.id
_entity.type
_entity.pdbx_description
1 polymer ?
#
loop_
_entity_poly.entity_id
_entity_poly.type
_entity_poly.pdbx_seq_one_letter_code
_entity_poly.pdbx_strand_id
1 'polypeptide(L)'
;MPKRKSIKFKIAVFGTLFFCLLVGVGYLLLWSPIFKIGDIIIFGNQEISSQQIQDIARQEINKKILGFLPKNNIFLIDTDALKQTILQEISQISRVVISNE
;
A
#
# COMPACT_ATOMS: atom_id res chain seq x y z
N MET A 1 -33.99 -42.22 7.65
CA MET A 1 -32.87 -41.52 8.32
C MET A 1 -32.23 -40.51 7.37
N PRO A 2 -32.46 -39.19 7.49
CA PRO A 2 -31.59 -38.26 6.77
C PRO A 2 -31.01 -37.17 7.69
N LYS A 3 -30.06 -36.39 7.16
CA LYS A 3 -29.60 -35.06 7.63
C LYS A 3 -28.32 -34.96 8.49
N ARG A 4 -27.30 -35.82 8.29
CA ARG A 4 -25.91 -35.51 8.73
C ARG A 4 -25.05 -34.76 7.69
N LYS A 5 -25.43 -34.76 6.41
CA LYS A 5 -24.69 -34.06 5.32
C LYS A 5 -24.90 -32.53 5.28
N SER A 6 -25.93 -31.99 5.94
CA SER A 6 -26.34 -30.59 5.79
C SER A 6 -25.47 -29.58 6.55
N ILE A 7 -24.80 -29.98 7.63
CA ILE A 7 -24.00 -29.05 8.46
C ILE A 7 -22.67 -28.71 7.77
N LYS A 8 -21.97 -29.71 7.21
CA LYS A 8 -20.71 -29.49 6.47
C LYS A 8 -20.90 -28.62 5.24
N PHE A 9 -22.02 -28.79 4.53
CA PHE A 9 -22.37 -27.93 3.39
C PHE A 9 -22.68 -26.50 3.82
N LYS A 10 -23.44 -26.30 4.91
CA LYS A 10 -23.68 -24.96 5.47
C LYS A 10 -22.39 -24.27 5.90
N ILE A 11 -21.46 -24.99 6.54
CA ILE A 11 -20.16 -24.43 6.94
C ILE A 11 -19.32 -24.08 5.70
N ALA A 12 -19.32 -24.91 4.66
CA ALA A 12 -18.61 -24.60 3.41
C ALA A 12 -19.20 -23.37 2.71
N VAL A 13 -20.52 -23.23 2.66
CA VAL A 13 -21.20 -22.07 2.06
C VAL A 13 -20.95 -20.80 2.88
N PHE A 14 -21.09 -20.86 4.21
CA PHE A 14 -20.80 -19.72 5.09
C PHE A 14 -19.31 -19.35 5.07
N GLY A 15 -18.41 -20.33 5.04
CA GLY A 15 -16.97 -20.10 4.95
C GLY A 15 -16.59 -19.45 3.62
N THR A 16 -17.18 -19.92 2.51
CA THR A 16 -17.00 -19.30 1.18
C THR A 16 -17.56 -17.89 1.15
N LEU A 17 -18.74 -17.66 1.71
CA LEU A 17 -19.36 -16.33 1.79
C LEU A 17 -18.51 -15.38 2.64
N PHE A 18 -18.02 -15.84 3.78
CA PHE A 18 -17.12 -15.08 4.65
C PHE A 18 -15.80 -14.76 3.97
N PHE A 19 -15.20 -15.73 3.28
CA PHE A 19 -13.99 -15.51 2.50
C PHE A 19 -14.21 -14.51 1.37
N CYS A 20 -15.32 -14.61 0.64
CA CYS A 20 -15.68 -13.66 -0.41
C CYS A 20 -15.86 -12.23 0.15
N LEU A 21 -16.46 -12.11 1.34
CA LEU A 21 -16.59 -10.84 2.05
C LEU A 21 -15.21 -10.29 2.46
N LEU A 22 -14.31 -11.12 3.01
CA LEU A 22 -12.95 -10.71 3.34
C LEU A 22 -12.17 -10.24 2.12
N VAL A 23 -12.26 -10.95 1.00
CA VAL A 23 -11.63 -10.55 -0.27
C VAL A 23 -12.21 -9.24 -0.78
N GLY A 24 -13.54 -9.07 -0.71
CA GLY A 24 -14.21 -7.84 -1.10
C GLY A 24 -13.80 -6.64 -0.25
N VAL A 25 -13.72 -6.83 1.07
CA VAL A 25 -13.22 -5.80 1.99
C VAL A 25 -11.75 -5.49 1.72
N GLY A 26 -10.90 -6.52 1.55
CA GLY A 26 -9.50 -6.33 1.17
C GLY A 26 -9.36 -5.53 -0.12
N TYR A 27 -10.13 -5.86 -1.15
CA TYR A 27 -10.15 -5.12 -2.41
C TYR A 27 -10.56 -3.66 -2.20
N LEU A 28 -11.62 -3.41 -1.42
CA LEU A 28 -12.05 -2.04 -1.10
C LEU A 28 -10.97 -1.28 -0.32
N LEU A 29 -10.32 -1.89 0.67
CA LEU A 29 -9.24 -1.24 1.43
C LEU A 29 -8.05 -0.91 0.53
N LEU A 30 -7.73 -1.78 -0.43
CA LEU A 30 -6.61 -1.57 -1.35
C LEU A 30 -6.89 -0.49 -2.42
N TRP A 31 -8.11 -0.43 -2.96
CA TRP A 31 -8.48 0.52 -4.01
C TRP A 31 -9.15 1.81 -3.51
N SER A 32 -9.57 1.86 -2.24
CA SER A 32 -10.25 3.01 -1.67
C SER A 32 -9.33 4.25 -1.68
N PRO A 33 -9.83 5.42 -2.10
CA PRO A 33 -9.07 6.66 -2.09
C PRO A 33 -8.68 7.11 -0.67
N ILE A 34 -9.37 6.62 0.37
CA ILE A 34 -9.15 7.00 1.76
C ILE A 34 -7.77 6.54 2.26
N PHE A 35 -7.28 5.40 1.75
CA PHE A 35 -6.00 4.82 2.14
C PHE A 35 -4.88 5.14 1.14
N LYS A 36 -5.16 6.00 0.15
CA LYS A 36 -4.13 6.43 -0.79
C LYS A 36 -3.28 7.52 -0.17
N ILE A 37 -2.00 7.49 -0.49
CA ILE A 37 -1.05 8.53 -0.11
C ILE A 37 -1.42 9.80 -0.88
N GLY A 38 -2.01 10.77 -0.18
CA GLY A 38 -2.45 12.04 -0.76
C GLY A 38 -1.31 13.05 -0.84
N ASP A 39 -0.73 13.37 0.31
CA ASP A 39 0.30 14.40 0.44
C ASP A 39 1.63 13.84 0.93
N ILE A 40 2.71 14.39 0.41
CA ILE A 40 4.10 14.07 0.78
C ILE A 40 4.71 15.36 1.31
N ILE A 41 4.87 15.44 2.64
CA ILE A 41 5.44 16.59 3.32
C ILE A 41 6.92 16.33 3.56
N ILE A 42 7.78 17.26 3.16
CA ILE A 42 9.24 17.15 3.31
C ILE A 42 9.68 18.16 4.34
N PHE A 43 10.49 17.71 5.29
CA PHE A 43 11.09 18.54 6.32
C PHE A 43 12.61 18.48 6.25
N GLY A 44 13.28 19.59 6.57
CA GLY A 44 14.74 19.63 6.74
C GLY A 44 15.58 19.66 5.46
N ASN A 45 15.00 20.01 4.30
CA ASN A 45 15.75 20.16 3.07
C ASN A 45 16.36 21.57 2.97
N GLN A 46 17.67 21.70 3.22
CA GLN A 46 18.36 22.99 3.13
C GLN A 46 18.99 23.25 1.76
N GLU A 47 19.55 22.21 1.12
CA GLU A 47 20.27 22.35 -0.16
C GLU A 47 19.54 21.76 -1.37
N ILE A 48 18.56 20.86 -1.14
CA ILE A 48 17.87 20.13 -2.21
C ILE A 48 16.42 20.63 -2.33
N SER A 49 15.95 20.81 -3.56
CA SER A 49 14.57 21.21 -3.83
C SER A 49 13.55 20.19 -3.30
N SER A 50 12.54 20.66 -2.57
CA SER A 50 11.42 19.81 -2.12
C SER A 50 10.69 19.18 -3.30
N GLN A 51 10.57 19.89 -4.44
CA GLN A 51 9.93 19.34 -5.63
C GLN A 51 10.67 18.09 -6.14
N GLN A 52 12.00 18.11 -6.17
CA GLN A 52 12.78 16.99 -6.70
C GLN A 52 12.57 15.71 -5.86
N ILE A 53 12.56 15.85 -4.53
CA ILE A 53 12.28 14.74 -3.61
C ILE A 53 10.83 14.27 -3.76
N GLN A 54 9.87 15.19 -3.91
CA GLN A 54 8.47 14.86 -4.16
C GLN A 54 8.29 14.09 -5.46
N ASP A 55 8.97 14.47 -6.53
CA ASP A 55 8.85 13.81 -7.83
C ASP A 55 9.38 12.38 -7.77
N ILE A 56 10.55 12.17 -7.17
CA ILE A 56 11.11 10.81 -6.96
C ILE A 56 10.18 9.97 -6.10
N ALA A 57 9.67 10.54 -5.00
CA ALA A 57 8.74 9.84 -4.13
C ALA A 57 7.43 9.50 -4.85
N ARG A 58 6.86 10.44 -5.62
CA ARG A 58 5.65 10.22 -6.43
C ARG A 58 5.89 9.16 -7.50
N GLN A 59 7.06 9.13 -8.14
CA GLN A 59 7.38 8.10 -9.13
C GLN A 59 7.42 6.71 -8.49
N GLU A 60 8.07 6.57 -7.34
CA GLU A 60 8.16 5.28 -6.64
C GLU A 60 6.81 4.82 -6.09
N ILE A 61 6.00 5.74 -5.55
CA ILE A 61 4.67 5.46 -4.99
C ILE A 61 3.65 5.13 -6.09
N ASN A 62 3.78 5.71 -7.28
CA ASN A 62 2.92 5.41 -8.43
C ASN A 62 3.32 4.14 -9.20
N LYS A 63 4.45 3.49 -8.86
CA LYS A 63 4.77 2.18 -9.43
C LYS A 63 3.68 1.17 -9.07
N LYS A 64 3.44 0.24 -9.99
CA LYS A 64 2.46 -0.84 -9.79
C LYS A 64 3.18 -2.11 -9.36
N ILE A 65 2.72 -2.73 -8.29
CA ILE A 65 3.13 -4.08 -7.91
C ILE A 65 2.47 -5.05 -8.90
N LEU A 66 3.27 -5.93 -9.52
CA LEU A 66 2.81 -6.92 -10.50
C LEU A 66 2.02 -6.34 -11.69
N GLY A 67 2.16 -5.04 -11.99
CA GLY A 67 1.55 -4.36 -13.14
C GLY A 67 0.10 -3.89 -12.95
N PHE A 68 -0.63 -4.35 -11.92
CA PHE A 68 -2.04 -4.00 -11.70
C PHE A 68 -2.36 -3.49 -10.28
N LEU A 69 -1.57 -3.82 -9.26
CA LEU A 69 -1.79 -3.33 -7.90
C LEU A 69 -1.12 -1.97 -7.72
N PRO A 70 -1.86 -0.90 -7.39
CA PRO A 70 -1.24 0.38 -7.12
C PRO A 70 -0.48 0.34 -5.78
N LYS A 71 0.82 0.70 -5.79
CA LYS A 71 1.65 0.80 -4.58
C LYS A 71 1.36 2.07 -3.75
N ASN A 72 0.41 2.89 -4.21
CA ASN A 72 0.07 4.17 -3.60
C ASN A 72 -0.84 4.09 -2.37
N ASN A 73 -0.85 2.94 -1.69
CA ASN A 73 -1.66 2.70 -0.50
C ASN A 73 -0.75 2.62 0.73
N ILE A 74 -1.17 3.24 1.84
CA ILE A 74 -0.42 3.23 3.11
C ILE A 74 -0.11 1.81 3.62
N PHE A 75 -0.92 0.79 3.26
CA PHE A 75 -0.68 -0.60 3.65
C PHE A 75 0.30 -1.35 2.74
N LEU A 76 0.48 -0.88 1.50
CA LEU A 76 1.28 -1.54 0.46
C LEU A 76 2.59 -0.81 0.15
N ILE A 77 2.75 0.41 0.64
CA ILE A 77 3.97 1.18 0.44
C ILE A 77 5.13 0.51 1.19
N ASP A 78 6.19 0.24 0.43
CA ASP A 78 7.45 -0.20 0.98
C ASP A 78 8.29 1.04 1.28
N THR A 79 8.30 1.45 2.55
CA THR A 79 9.04 2.62 3.03
C THR A 79 10.55 2.42 2.93
N ASP A 80 11.03 1.18 3.06
CA ASP A 80 12.47 0.87 2.94
C ASP A 80 12.92 0.98 1.49
N ALA A 81 12.13 0.44 0.55
CA ALA A 81 12.39 0.62 -0.88
C ALA A 81 12.36 2.10 -1.28
N LEU A 82 11.36 2.85 -0.81
CA LEU A 82 11.27 4.29 -1.08
C LEU A 82 12.50 5.04 -0.54
N LYS A 83 12.92 4.73 0.70
CA LYS A 83 14.13 5.30 1.30
C LYS A 83 15.38 4.97 0.48
N GLN A 84 15.54 3.73 0.05
CA GLN A 84 16.67 3.33 -0.79
C GLN A 84 16.67 4.06 -2.13
N THR A 85 15.51 4.16 -2.79
CA THR A 85 15.38 4.91 -4.05
C THR A 85 15.76 6.38 -3.88
N ILE A 86 15.30 7.04 -2.81
CA ILE A 86 15.65 8.44 -2.54
C ILE A 86 17.16 8.60 -2.28
N LEU A 87 17.78 7.70 -1.50
CA LEU A 87 19.23 7.74 -1.22
C LEU A 87 20.08 7.43 -2.46
N GLN A 88 19.59 6.59 -3.37
CA GLN A 88 20.28 6.26 -4.63
C GLN A 88 20.19 7.39 -5.66
N GLU A 89 19.02 8.01 -5.81
CA GLU A 89 18.78 9.10 -6.77
C GLU A 89 19.41 10.42 -6.28
N ILE A 90 19.49 10.64 -4.96
CA ILE A 90 20.06 11.86 -4.38
C ILE A 90 21.20 11.50 -3.43
N SER A 91 22.42 11.41 -3.98
CA SER A 91 23.64 11.09 -3.24
C SER A 91 24.02 12.09 -2.13
N GLN A 92 23.43 13.29 -2.16
CA GLN A 92 23.63 14.35 -1.16
C GLN A 92 22.82 14.11 0.13
N ILE A 93 21.85 13.18 0.14
CA ILE A 93 21.03 12.89 1.33
C ILE A 93 21.71 11.79 2.15
N SER A 94 22.07 12.12 3.39
CA SER A 94 22.69 11.14 4.31
C SER A 94 21.66 10.34 5.13
N ARG A 95 20.43 10.87 5.31
CA ARG A 95 19.38 10.22 6.10
C ARG A 95 17.99 10.60 5.60
N VAL A 96 17.13 9.59 5.47
CA VAL A 96 15.68 9.74 5.21
C VAL A 96 14.92 9.04 6.34
N VAL A 97 13.91 9.73 6.88
CA VAL A 97 12.95 9.21 7.85
C VAL A 97 11.56 9.38 7.25
N ILE A 98 10.78 8.31 7.21
CA ILE A 98 9.42 8.30 6.69
C ILE A 98 8.50 8.02 7.88
N SER A 99 7.54 8.90 8.09
CA SER A 99 6.55 8.79 9.15
C SER A 99 5.15 8.89 8.54
N ASN A 100 4.27 8.02 8.98
CA ASN A 100 2.85 8.01 8.69
C ASN A 100 2.11 8.60 9.90
N GLU A 101 1.78 9.89 9.83
CA GLU A 101 0.84 10.55 10.76
C GLU A 101 -0.60 10.42 10.26
#